data_AF-A0A943BFW2-F1
#
_entry.id   AF-A0A943BFW2-F1
#
_cell.length_a   1.000
_cell.length_b   1.000
_cell.length_c   1.000
_cell.angle_alpha   90.00
_cell.angle_beta   90.00
_cell.angle_gamma   90.00
#
_symmetry.space_group_name_H-M   'P 1'
#
loop_
_entity.id
_entity.type
_entity.pdbx_description
1 polymer ?
#
loop_
_entity_poly.entity_id
_entity_poly.type
_entity_poly.pdbx_seq_one_letter_code
_entity_poly.pdbx_strand_id
1 'polypeptide(L)'
;MPAYFDEKTKTWYCKFNYTDWQGQKKQKMKRGFQKKKDAKEWESHFVSSHKYDNKTTIGTITEDFLREITPRRRYTTISAYKNAFKNHINPYFSDLPISELTERHIIEWQNQLLSSGLADTYLHKLDTIFRTLYKFGA
;
A
#
# COMPACT_ATOMS: atom_id res chain seq x y z
N MET A 1 6.40 6.27 23.43
CA MET A 1 5.18 6.70 22.73
C MET A 1 4.05 6.85 23.75
N PRO A 2 3.25 7.93 23.65
CA PRO A 2 2.58 8.48 24.80
C PRO A 2 1.14 7.93 24.92
N ALA A 3 1.03 6.76 25.53
CA ALA A 3 -0.22 6.30 26.12
C ALA A 3 -0.36 6.99 27.47
N TYR A 4 -1.37 7.84 27.59
CA TYR A 4 -1.64 8.64 28.77
C TYR A 4 -2.82 8.03 29.53
N PHE A 5 -2.80 8.12 30.85
CA PHE A 5 -3.89 7.69 31.70
C PHE A 5 -4.76 8.88 32.06
N ASP A 6 -6.08 8.73 31.95
CA ASP A 6 -7.06 9.72 32.39
C ASP A 6 -7.57 9.31 33.77
N GLU A 7 -7.19 10.07 34.80
CA GLU A 7 -7.54 9.79 36.20
C GLU A 7 -9.03 10.02 36.50
N LYS A 8 -9.74 10.83 35.69
CA LYS A 8 -11.17 11.11 35.90
C LYS A 8 -12.05 9.98 35.38
N THR A 9 -11.67 9.37 34.26
CA THR A 9 -12.45 8.30 33.62
C THR A 9 -11.85 6.91 33.85
N LYS A 10 -10.69 6.80 34.52
CA LYS A 10 -9.91 5.56 34.70
C LYS A 10 -9.63 4.83 33.38
N THR A 11 -9.46 5.58 32.29
CA THR A 11 -9.22 5.03 30.94
C THR A 11 -7.94 5.58 30.34
N TRP A 12 -7.31 4.78 29.49
CA TRP A 12 -6.14 5.14 28.71
C TRP A 12 -6.55 5.84 27.41
N TYR A 13 -5.72 6.77 26.97
CA TYR A 13 -5.83 7.42 25.67
C TYR A 13 -4.48 7.49 24.97
N CYS A 14 -4.52 7.50 23.64
CA CYS A 14 -3.36 7.77 22.80
C CYS A 14 -3.58 9.10 22.07
N LYS A 15 -2.51 9.89 22.03
CA LYS A 15 -2.45 11.14 21.29
C LYS A 15 -1.14 11.16 20.53
N PHE A 16 -1.21 11.17 19.21
CA PHE A 16 -0.04 11.28 18.36
C PHE A 16 -0.28 12.29 17.26
N ASN A 17 0.82 12.91 16.83
CA ASN A 17 0.83 13.77 15.67
C ASN A 17 1.17 12.90 14.46
N TYR A 18 0.37 13.01 13.40
CA TYR A 18 0.67 12.40 12.12
C TYR A 18 0.61 13.48 11.05
N THR A 19 1.44 13.37 10.03
CA THR A 19 1.36 14.24 8.86
C THR A 19 0.30 13.64 7.96
N ASP A 20 -0.73 14.42 7.65
CA ASP A 20 -1.77 14.01 6.71
C ASP A 20 -1.22 14.05 5.26
N TRP A 21 -1.89 13.39 4.32
CA TRP A 21 -1.47 13.30 2.91
C TRP A 21 -1.28 14.66 2.21
N GLN A 22 -1.90 15.72 2.74
CA GLN A 22 -1.74 17.11 2.30
C GLN A 22 -0.51 17.83 2.91
N GLY A 23 0.32 17.15 3.70
CA GLY A 23 1.47 17.75 4.40
C GLY A 23 1.08 18.52 5.68
N GLN A 24 -0.19 18.51 6.06
CA GLN A 24 -0.67 19.16 7.27
C GLN A 24 -0.45 18.26 8.49
N LYS A 25 0.22 18.77 9.52
CA LYS A 25 0.36 18.06 10.80
C LYS A 25 -1.00 18.01 11.48
N LYS A 26 -1.62 16.84 11.53
CA LYS A 26 -2.87 16.60 12.25
C LYS A 26 -2.61 15.80 13.51
N GLN A 27 -3.36 16.14 14.55
CA GLN A 27 -3.30 15.43 15.82
C GLN A 27 -4.44 14.42 15.86
N LYS A 28 -4.12 13.12 15.94
CA LYS A 28 -5.13 12.09 16.19
C LYS A 28 -5.16 11.80 17.69
N MET A 29 -6.37 11.81 18.24
CA MET A 29 -6.62 11.41 19.62
C MET A 29 -7.72 10.36 19.63
N LYS A 30 -7.47 9.25 20.33
CA LYS A 30 -8.50 8.26 20.65
C LYS A 30 -8.47 7.97 22.14
N ARG A 31 -9.66 8.04 22.75
CA ARG A 31 -9.89 7.86 24.19
C ARG A 31 -10.73 6.61 24.44
N GLY A 32 -10.74 6.14 25.70
CA GLY A 32 -11.63 5.05 26.14
C GLY A 32 -10.99 3.66 26.13
N PHE A 33 -9.66 3.54 26.04
CA PHE A 33 -9.00 2.24 26.16
C PHE A 33 -8.96 1.80 27.62
N GLN A 34 -9.26 0.55 27.92
CA GLN A 34 -9.14 0.03 29.29
C GLN A 34 -7.69 -0.28 29.67
N LYS A 35 -6.84 -0.64 28.70
CA LYS A 35 -5.44 -1.00 28.93
C LYS A 35 -4.49 -0.13 28.10
N LYS A 36 -3.31 0.13 28.65
CA LYS A 36 -2.20 0.80 27.96
C LYS A 36 -1.77 0.08 26.67
N LYS A 37 -1.87 -1.26 26.66
CA LYS A 37 -1.47 -2.11 25.52
C LYS A 37 -2.39 -1.89 24.31
N ASP A 38 -3.71 -1.85 24.54
CA ASP A 38 -4.69 -1.60 23.47
C ASP A 38 -4.50 -0.23 22.81
N ALA A 39 -4.19 0.79 23.61
CA ALA A 39 -3.90 2.13 23.08
C ALA A 39 -2.65 2.15 22.18
N LYS A 40 -1.64 1.34 22.53
CA LYS A 40 -0.39 1.19 21.75
C LYS A 40 -0.59 0.33 20.50
N GLU A 41 -1.32 -0.77 20.60
CA GLU A 41 -1.68 -1.60 19.44
C GLU A 41 -2.50 -0.80 18.43
N TRP A 42 -3.40 0.08 18.90
CA TRP A 42 -4.14 0.96 18.01
C TRP A 42 -3.27 2.00 17.29
N GLU A 43 -2.29 2.62 17.98
CA GLU A 43 -1.30 3.51 17.35
C GLU A 43 -0.47 2.75 16.31
N SER A 44 0.06 1.58 16.68
CA SER A 44 0.85 0.74 15.79
C SER A 44 0.04 0.29 14.56
N HIS A 45 -1.23 -0.07 14.76
CA HIS A 45 -2.15 -0.42 13.68
C HIS A 45 -2.48 0.80 12.81
N PHE A 46 -2.66 1.99 13.38
CA PHE A 46 -2.95 3.20 12.62
C PHE A 46 -1.79 3.61 11.71
N VAL A 47 -0.56 3.56 12.24
CA VAL A 47 0.68 3.82 11.48
C VAL A 47 0.92 2.73 10.44
N SER A 48 0.69 1.46 10.77
CA SER A 48 0.83 0.35 9.82
C SER A 48 -0.22 0.38 8.71
N SER A 49 -1.43 0.83 9.02
CA SER A 49 -2.48 1.05 8.01
C SER A 49 -2.19 2.26 7.10
N HIS A 50 -1.30 3.17 7.49
CA HIS A 50 -0.81 4.28 6.66
C HIS A 50 0.55 3.97 6.02
N LYS A 51 0.88 2.69 5.76
CA LYS A 51 2.17 2.27 5.18
C LYS A 51 2.50 3.01 3.86
N TYR A 52 1.47 3.38 3.09
CA TYR A 52 1.61 4.15 1.86
C TYR A 52 0.71 5.39 1.93
N ASP A 53 1.32 6.58 1.90
CA ASP A 53 0.60 7.84 1.78
C ASP A 53 -0.06 7.96 0.40
N ASN A 54 -1.08 8.83 0.24
CA ASN A 54 -1.74 9.08 -1.05
C ASN A 54 -0.80 9.54 -2.17
N LYS A 55 0.42 10.01 -1.83
CA LYS A 55 1.46 10.43 -2.78
C LYS A 55 2.40 9.30 -3.20
N THR A 56 2.28 8.12 -2.60
CA THR A 56 3.14 6.99 -2.95
C THR A 56 2.83 6.57 -4.38
N THR A 57 3.84 6.61 -5.24
CA THR A 57 3.68 6.17 -6.62
C THR A 57 3.67 4.65 -6.72
N ILE A 58 2.97 4.12 -7.72
CA ILE A 58 2.91 2.68 -7.95
C ILE A 58 4.32 2.12 -8.23
N GLY A 59 5.23 2.93 -8.79
CA GLY A 59 6.64 2.59 -8.91
C GLY A 59 7.29 2.23 -7.56
N THR A 60 7.20 3.11 -6.55
CA THR A 60 7.74 2.82 -5.21
C THR A 60 7.09 1.58 -4.58
N ILE A 61 5.77 1.41 -4.77
CA ILE A 61 5.03 0.24 -4.26
C ILE A 61 5.56 -1.05 -4.92
N THR A 62 5.85 -1.05 -6.22
CA THR A 62 6.44 -2.24 -6.88
C THR A 62 7.81 -2.61 -6.31
N GLU A 63 8.65 -1.63 -5.98
CA GLU A 63 9.96 -1.87 -5.39
C GLU A 63 9.87 -2.45 -3.97
N ASP A 64 9.03 -1.86 -3.12
CA ASP A 64 8.81 -2.38 -1.76
C ASP A 64 8.14 -3.74 -1.77
N PHE A 65 7.18 -3.97 -2.69
CA PHE A 65 6.58 -5.28 -2.89
C PHE A 65 7.64 -6.33 -3.23
N LEU A 66 8.49 -6.04 -4.23
CA LEU A 66 9.60 -6.92 -4.62
C LEU A 66 10.54 -7.20 -3.44
N ARG A 67 10.88 -6.17 -2.64
CA ARG A 67 11.74 -6.31 -1.46
C ARG A 67 11.13 -7.26 -0.42
N GLU A 68 9.84 -7.15 -0.13
CA GLU A 68 9.15 -8.04 0.83
C GLU A 68 9.01 -9.48 0.32
N ILE A 69 8.71 -9.69 -0.97
CA ILE A 69 8.49 -11.05 -1.49
C ILE A 69 9.77 -11.82 -1.82
N THR A 70 10.86 -11.11 -2.12
CA THR A 70 12.16 -11.71 -2.50
C THR A 70 12.67 -12.77 -1.52
N PRO A 71 12.72 -12.54 -0.19
CA PRO A 71 13.27 -13.54 0.74
C PRO A 71 12.43 -14.81 0.87
N ARG A 72 11.13 -14.76 0.49
CA ARG A 72 10.18 -15.88 0.70
C ARG A 72 9.90 -16.67 -0.57
N ARG A 73 10.24 -16.16 -1.75
CA ARG A 73 9.87 -16.76 -3.04
C ARG A 73 11.08 -17.23 -3.83
N ARG A 74 10.85 -18.21 -4.70
CA ARG A 74 11.88 -18.72 -5.62
C ARG A 74 12.36 -17.63 -6.56
N TYR A 75 13.65 -17.67 -6.90
CA TYR A 75 14.30 -16.73 -7.82
C TYR A 75 13.57 -16.61 -9.16
N THR A 76 13.14 -17.73 -9.75
CA THR A 76 12.40 -17.75 -11.03
C THR A 76 11.09 -16.98 -10.95
N THR A 77 10.38 -17.08 -9.83
CA THR A 77 9.18 -16.30 -9.57
C THR A 77 9.52 -14.82 -9.47
N ILE A 78 10.52 -14.44 -8.67
CA ILE A 78 10.92 -13.03 -8.54
C ILE A 78 11.35 -12.43 -9.88
N SER A 79 12.08 -13.19 -10.70
CA SER A 79 12.48 -12.78 -12.04
C SER A 79 11.26 -12.52 -12.96
N ALA A 80 10.26 -13.41 -12.92
CA ALA A 80 9.02 -13.21 -13.67
C ALA A 80 8.25 -11.96 -13.21
N TYR A 81 8.20 -11.67 -11.90
CA TYR A 81 7.59 -10.45 -11.36
C TYR A 81 8.36 -9.21 -11.79
N LYS A 82 9.70 -9.21 -11.70
CA LYS A 82 10.55 -8.10 -12.17
C LYS A 82 10.33 -7.79 -13.65
N ASN A 83 10.23 -8.82 -14.50
CA ASN A 83 9.97 -8.64 -15.93
C ASN A 83 8.57 -8.09 -16.19
N ALA A 84 7.55 -8.59 -15.47
CA ALA A 84 6.19 -8.06 -15.57
C ALA A 84 6.11 -6.59 -15.16
N PHE A 85 6.75 -6.22 -14.04
CA PHE A 85 6.79 -4.83 -13.59
C PHE A 85 7.54 -3.94 -14.57
N LYS A 86 8.75 -4.33 -14.99
CA LYS A 86 9.58 -3.53 -15.89
C LYS A 86 8.94 -3.30 -17.27
N ASN A 87 8.34 -4.34 -17.86
CA ASN A 87 7.89 -4.28 -19.25
C ASN A 87 6.43 -3.88 -19.41
N HIS A 88 5.57 -4.17 -18.42
CA HIS A 88 4.12 -4.05 -18.60
C HIS A 88 3.45 -3.12 -17.59
N ILE A 89 3.93 -3.02 -16.34
CA ILE A 89 3.22 -2.24 -15.29
C ILE A 89 3.87 -0.86 -15.11
N ASN A 90 5.19 -0.80 -14.92
CA ASN A 90 5.90 0.45 -14.68
C ASN A 90 5.78 1.46 -15.82
N PRO A 91 5.83 1.08 -17.13
CA PRO A 91 5.72 2.06 -18.20
C PRO A 91 4.41 2.88 -18.21
N TYR A 92 3.36 2.38 -17.55
CA TYR A 92 2.05 3.03 -17.51
C TYR A 92 1.73 3.65 -16.15
N PHE A 93 2.22 3.04 -15.07
CA PHE A 93 1.81 3.37 -13.72
C PHE A 93 2.95 3.93 -12.84
N SER A 94 4.20 3.96 -13.29
CA SER A 94 5.36 4.31 -12.44
C SER A 94 5.20 5.61 -11.66
N ASP A 95 4.70 6.64 -12.34
CA ASP A 95 4.60 8.00 -11.82
C ASP A 95 3.22 8.31 -11.26
N LEU A 96 2.25 7.40 -11.42
CA LEU A 96 0.89 7.57 -10.92
C LEU A 96 0.84 7.28 -9.41
N PRO A 97 0.34 8.22 -8.59
CA PRO A 97 0.03 7.96 -7.19
C PRO A 97 -1.07 6.90 -7.08
N ILE A 98 -0.97 6.00 -6.10
CA ILE A 98 -2.00 4.96 -5.90
C ILE A 98 -3.39 5.55 -5.62
N SER A 99 -3.46 6.74 -5.03
CA SER A 99 -4.72 7.45 -4.79
C SER A 99 -5.38 7.99 -6.06
N GLU A 100 -4.63 8.20 -7.14
CA GLU A 100 -5.14 8.72 -8.41
C GLU A 100 -5.49 7.58 -9.39
N LEU A 101 -5.11 6.34 -9.05
CA LEU A 101 -5.43 5.17 -9.84
C LEU A 101 -6.95 4.99 -9.93
N THR A 102 -7.46 5.19 -11.13
CA THR A 102 -8.89 5.09 -11.47
C THR A 102 -9.12 3.87 -12.36
N GLU A 103 -10.32 3.30 -12.32
CA GLU A 103 -10.74 2.18 -13.17
C GLU A 103 -10.49 2.43 -14.67
N ARG A 104 -10.62 3.68 -15.13
CA ARG A 104 -10.30 4.09 -16.51
C ARG A 104 -8.86 3.78 -16.91
N HIS A 105 -7.89 4.04 -16.03
CA HIS A 105 -6.48 3.74 -16.29
C HIS A 105 -6.23 2.23 -16.40
N ILE A 106 -6.95 1.42 -15.61
CA ILE A 106 -6.85 -0.03 -15.66
C ILE A 106 -7.43 -0.56 -16.98
N ILE A 107 -8.59 -0.07 -17.40
CA ILE A 107 -9.23 -0.47 -18.66
C ILE A 107 -8.35 -0.09 -19.86
N GLU A 108 -7.79 1.12 -19.86
CA GLU A 108 -6.90 1.57 -20.94
C GLU A 108 -5.66 0.67 -21.07
N TRP A 109 -5.03 0.35 -19.94
CA TRP A 109 -3.90 -0.57 -19.87
C TRP A 109 -4.26 -1.98 -20.36
N GLN A 110 -5.41 -2.52 -19.93
CA GLN A 110 -5.89 -3.83 -20.39
C GLN A 110 -6.13 -3.86 -21.90
N ASN A 111 -6.72 -2.80 -22.48
CA ASN A 111 -6.93 -2.68 -23.92
C ASN A 111 -5.62 -2.63 -24.71
N GLN A 112 -4.59 -1.95 -24.18
CA GLN A 112 -3.26 -1.94 -24.78
C GLN A 112 -2.59 -3.31 -24.72
N LEU A 113 -2.74 -4.03 -23.60
CA LEU A 113 -2.24 -5.39 -23.48
C LEU A 113 -2.92 -6.35 -24.47
N LEU A 114 -4.24 -6.24 -24.67
CA LEU A 114 -4.95 -7.02 -25.67
C LEU A 114 -4.46 -6.72 -27.09
N SER A 115 -4.16 -5.45 -27.38
CA SER A 115 -3.65 -5.01 -28.69
C SER A 115 -2.21 -5.49 -28.97
N SER A 116 -1.45 -5.86 -27.93
CA SER A 116 -0.06 -6.30 -28.07
C SER A 116 0.12 -7.74 -28.57
N GLY A 117 -0.98 -8.48 -28.79
CA GLY A 117 -0.94 -9.84 -29.33
C GLY A 117 -0.35 -10.89 -28.39
N LEU A 118 -0.28 -10.60 -27.10
CA LEU A 118 0.19 -11.54 -26.08
C LEU A 118 -0.81 -12.69 -25.89
N ALA A 119 -0.30 -13.86 -25.50
CA ALA A 119 -1.15 -15.00 -25.18
C ALA A 119 -2.06 -14.69 -23.99
N ASP A 120 -3.32 -15.14 -24.08
CA ASP A 120 -4.35 -14.93 -23.07
C ASP A 120 -3.93 -15.38 -21.64
N THR A 121 -3.23 -16.51 -21.55
CA THR A 121 -2.68 -17.01 -20.28
C THR A 121 -1.66 -16.05 -19.66
N TYR A 122 -0.90 -15.33 -20.47
CA TYR A 122 0.06 -14.34 -19.99
C TYR A 122 -0.64 -13.05 -19.56
N LEU A 123 -1.69 -12.63 -20.28
CA LEU A 123 -2.54 -11.50 -19.89
C LEU A 123 -3.19 -11.72 -18.52
N HIS A 124 -3.77 -12.90 -18.30
CA HIS A 124 -4.33 -13.28 -17.00
C HIS A 124 -3.28 -13.24 -15.87
N LYS A 125 -2.04 -13.64 -16.17
CA LYS A 125 -0.94 -13.57 -15.21
C LYS A 125 -0.57 -12.12 -14.88
N LEU A 126 -0.50 -11.23 -15.87
CA LEU A 126 -0.23 -9.80 -15.65
C LEU A 126 -1.33 -9.15 -14.80
N ASP A 127 -2.60 -9.42 -15.10
CA ASP A 127 -3.74 -8.94 -14.33
C ASP A 127 -3.68 -9.43 -12.87
N THR A 128 -3.35 -10.70 -12.66
CA THR A 128 -3.19 -11.28 -11.31
C THR A 128 -2.05 -10.61 -10.53
N ILE A 129 -0.92 -10.35 -11.18
CA ILE A 129 0.22 -9.66 -10.57
C ILE A 129 -0.19 -8.23 -10.20
N PHE A 130 -0.84 -7.50 -11.10
CA PHE A 130 -1.31 -6.13 -10.85
C PHE A 130 -2.33 -6.06 -9.71
N ARG A 131 -3.31 -6.97 -9.66
CA ARG A 131 -4.26 -7.06 -8.54
C ARG A 131 -3.57 -7.33 -7.21
N THR A 132 -2.55 -8.18 -7.20
CA THR A 132 -1.78 -8.50 -5.99
C THR A 132 -0.99 -7.29 -5.52
N LEU A 133 -0.40 -6.54 -6.44
CA LEU A 133 0.28 -5.27 -6.17
C LEU A 133 -0.68 -4.22 -5.63
N TYR A 134 -1.85 -4.05 -6.27
CA TYR A 134 -2.87 -3.09 -5.83
C TYR A 134 -3.34 -3.39 -4.40
N LYS A 135 -3.64 -4.65 -4.09
CA LYS A 135 -3.99 -5.08 -2.72
C LYS A 135 -2.88 -4.90 -1.68
N PHE A 136 -1.63 -4.78 -2.13
CA PHE A 136 -0.50 -4.54 -1.24
C PHE A 136 -0.33 -3.04 -0.94
N GLY A 137 -0.65 -2.20 -1.91
CA GLY A 137 -0.57 -0.74 -1.78
C GLY A 137 -1.83 -0.06 -1.23
N ALA A 138 -3.02 -0.66 -1.41
CA ALA A 138 -4.32 -0.15 -0.96
C ALA A 138 -4.75 -0.75 0.38
#